data_AF-A0AAU5Y6Q0-F1
#
_entry.id   AF-A0AAU5Y6Q0-F1
#
_cell.length_a   1.000
_cell.length_b   1.000
_cell.length_c   1.000
_cell.angle_alpha   90.00
_cell.angle_beta   90.00
_cell.angle_gamma   90.00
#
_symmetry.space_group_name_H-M   'P 1'
#
loop_
_entity.id
_entity.type
_entity.pdbx_description
1 polymer ?
#
loop_
_entity_poly.entity_id
_entity_poly.type
_entity_poly.pdbx_seq_one_letter_code
_entity_poly.pdbx_strand_id
1 'polypeptide(L)'
;MTSLSAPVPSVPTDVVLGSVAWLRASVARFSNGPDHARRRSLAVDLLAGVDADSLRDKAFARTSQLVSALADFDVLAVIARPVPVGVLAEALGLPDVSADVVPVAAAYHPHVTPDAEAETALGRLIAACGGPTELAAARIGLLVQACDATAGLIGNAVSAFLAGKPGELLADPPVLSTRRRIDGSDVSVPLAGTPFGAGPRACPGSRHALALATGVLQALHGFRLTETETTWVSSPNLRMPAVLRVTRGRTRGGFC
;
A
#
# COMPACT_ATOMS: atom_id res chain seq x y z
N MET A 1 17.92 -18.77 -13.07
CA MET A 1 17.26 -17.55 -12.53
C MET A 1 16.52 -17.94 -11.27
N THR A 2 16.62 -17.17 -10.18
CA THR A 2 15.70 -17.36 -9.05
C THR A 2 14.27 -17.09 -9.52
N SER A 3 13.27 -17.82 -9.01
CA SER A 3 11.86 -17.68 -9.42
C SER A 3 11.38 -16.22 -9.32
N LEU A 4 11.86 -15.46 -8.33
CA LEU A 4 11.54 -14.04 -8.14
C LEU A 4 12.09 -13.11 -9.24
N SER A 5 13.16 -13.51 -9.93
CA SER A 5 13.77 -12.76 -11.04
C SER A 5 13.12 -13.04 -12.39
N ALA A 6 12.21 -14.02 -12.47
CA ALA A 6 11.54 -14.35 -13.72
C ALA A 6 10.62 -13.18 -14.18
N PRO A 7 10.24 -13.14 -15.47
CA PRO A 7 9.26 -12.19 -15.98
C PRO A 7 7.93 -12.25 -15.22
N VAL A 8 7.15 -11.17 -15.28
CA VAL A 8 5.75 -11.17 -14.81
C VAL A 8 4.80 -11.54 -15.96
N PRO A 9 3.60 -12.06 -15.67
CA PRO A 9 2.56 -12.21 -16.69
C PRO A 9 2.31 -10.89 -17.44
N SER A 10 2.14 -10.97 -18.75
CA SER A 10 1.80 -9.82 -19.58
C SER A 10 0.40 -9.32 -19.29
N VAL A 11 0.19 -8.01 -19.42
CA VAL A 11 -1.13 -7.37 -19.42
C VAL A 11 -1.45 -6.86 -20.83
N PRO A 12 -2.74 -6.73 -21.21
CA PRO A 12 -3.11 -6.12 -22.48
C PRO A 12 -2.54 -4.72 -22.63
N THR A 13 -2.08 -4.37 -23.84
CA THR A 13 -1.49 -3.06 -24.15
C THR A 13 -2.36 -2.20 -25.07
N ASP A 14 -3.25 -2.82 -25.85
CA ASP A 14 -4.30 -2.13 -26.60
C ASP A 14 -5.49 -1.88 -25.68
N VAL A 15 -5.46 -0.72 -25.00
CA VAL A 15 -6.37 -0.39 -23.90
C VAL A 15 -6.77 1.08 -23.97
N VAL A 16 -7.95 1.39 -23.45
CA VAL A 16 -8.47 2.75 -23.41
C VAL A 16 -7.54 3.64 -22.58
N LEU A 17 -7.04 4.73 -23.17
CA LEU A 17 -6.18 5.69 -22.50
C LEU A 17 -6.86 6.25 -21.24
N GLY A 18 -6.15 6.23 -20.12
CA GLY A 18 -6.64 6.72 -18.82
C GLY A 18 -7.54 5.74 -18.05
N SER A 19 -7.79 4.54 -18.58
CA SER A 19 -8.47 3.47 -17.83
C SER A 19 -7.56 2.76 -16.82
N VAL A 20 -8.13 1.96 -15.93
CA VAL A 20 -7.33 1.09 -15.03
C VAL A 20 -6.49 0.10 -15.84
N ALA A 21 -6.98 -0.34 -17.01
CA ALA A 21 -6.21 -1.15 -17.94
C ALA A 21 -4.99 -0.40 -18.49
N TRP A 22 -5.13 0.89 -18.81
CA TRP A 22 -3.99 1.76 -19.17
C TRP A 22 -2.98 1.90 -18.03
N LEU A 23 -3.44 2.10 -16.79
CA LEU A 23 -2.55 2.19 -15.63
C LEU A 23 -1.74 0.89 -15.49
N ARG A 24 -2.39 -0.28 -15.58
CA ARG A 24 -1.71 -1.59 -15.55
C ARG A 24 -0.68 -1.73 -16.66
N ALA A 25 -1.02 -1.30 -17.88
CA ALA A 25 -0.13 -1.35 -19.03
C ALA A 25 1.05 -0.37 -18.95
N SER A 26 0.99 0.65 -18.09
CA SER A 26 1.94 1.77 -18.02
C SER A 26 2.86 1.76 -16.79
N VAL A 27 2.68 0.81 -15.86
CA VAL A 27 3.47 0.69 -14.62
C VAL A 27 4.52 -0.42 -14.69
N ALA A 28 5.61 -0.25 -13.94
CA ALA A 28 6.69 -1.23 -13.87
C ALA A 28 6.22 -2.62 -13.38
N ARG A 29 5.22 -2.67 -12.47
CA ARG A 29 4.74 -3.91 -11.83
C ARG A 29 4.34 -5.00 -12.82
N PHE A 30 3.78 -4.61 -13.96
CA PHE A 30 3.27 -5.52 -15.00
C PHE A 30 4.08 -5.46 -16.30
N SER A 31 5.25 -4.81 -16.26
CA SER A 31 6.14 -4.65 -17.40
C SER A 31 7.30 -5.65 -17.35
N ASN A 32 7.87 -5.95 -18.52
CA ASN A 32 9.09 -6.77 -18.66
C ASN A 32 10.15 -6.04 -19.51
N GLY A 33 11.39 -6.55 -19.50
CA GLY A 33 12.46 -6.06 -20.39
C GLY A 33 12.73 -4.55 -20.28
N PRO A 34 12.99 -3.87 -21.42
CA PRO A 34 13.28 -2.43 -21.46
C PRO A 34 12.16 -1.54 -20.90
N ASP A 35 10.88 -1.89 -21.13
CA ASP A 35 9.75 -1.14 -20.59
C ASP A 35 9.70 -1.19 -19.06
N HIS A 36 10.00 -2.37 -18.48
CA HIS A 36 10.17 -2.47 -17.03
C HIS A 36 11.29 -1.55 -16.55
N ALA A 37 12.47 -1.59 -17.17
CA ALA A 37 13.60 -0.78 -16.75
C ALA A 37 13.26 0.73 -16.77
N ARG A 38 12.68 1.23 -17.87
CA ARG A 38 12.24 2.63 -18.03
C ARG A 38 11.22 3.03 -16.96
N ARG A 39 10.11 2.29 -16.84
CA ARG A 39 9.03 2.60 -15.88
C ARG A 39 9.47 2.43 -14.43
N ARG A 40 10.39 1.50 -14.17
CA ARG A 40 10.99 1.28 -12.85
C ARG A 40 11.85 2.47 -12.46
N SER A 41 12.66 3.01 -13.39
CA SER A 41 13.47 4.20 -13.16
C SER A 41 12.59 5.36 -12.70
N LEU A 42 11.51 5.68 -13.42
CA LEU A 42 10.58 6.75 -13.03
C LEU A 42 10.11 6.62 -11.58
N ALA A 43 9.73 5.41 -11.15
CA ALA A 43 9.31 5.17 -9.77
C ALA A 43 10.46 5.25 -8.75
N VAL A 44 11.68 4.82 -9.10
CA VAL A 44 12.87 5.01 -8.25
C VAL A 44 13.20 6.49 -8.11
N ASP A 45 13.25 7.22 -9.21
CA ASP A 45 13.65 8.63 -9.27
C ASP A 45 12.68 9.49 -8.46
N LEU A 46 11.37 9.22 -8.55
CA LEU A 46 10.35 9.84 -7.70
C LEU A 46 10.61 9.58 -6.20
N LEU A 47 10.91 8.34 -5.80
CA LEU A 47 11.14 7.97 -4.40
C LEU A 47 12.50 8.43 -3.87
N ALA A 48 13.50 8.62 -4.74
CA ALA A 48 14.81 9.10 -4.35
C ALA A 48 14.76 10.53 -3.78
N GLY A 49 13.79 11.34 -4.22
CA GLY A 49 13.52 12.66 -3.68
C GLY A 49 12.68 12.67 -2.39
N VAL A 50 12.18 11.52 -1.94
CA VAL A 50 11.31 11.42 -0.76
C VAL A 50 12.11 10.92 0.45
N ASP A 51 12.27 11.79 1.43
CA ASP A 51 12.89 11.44 2.71
C ASP A 51 11.95 10.58 3.57
N ALA A 52 12.40 9.36 3.90
CA ALA A 52 11.62 8.42 4.68
C ALA A 52 11.43 8.85 6.13
N ASP A 53 12.39 9.57 6.73
CA ASP A 53 12.25 10.01 8.13
C ASP A 53 11.17 11.10 8.23
N SER A 54 11.14 12.03 7.28
CA SER A 54 10.02 12.97 7.12
C SER A 54 8.67 12.27 6.93
N LEU A 55 8.60 11.15 6.18
CA LEU A 55 7.36 10.39 6.04
C LEU A 55 6.87 9.81 7.37
N ARG A 56 7.78 9.29 8.19
CA ARG A 56 7.47 8.77 9.53
C ARG A 56 6.87 9.86 10.40
N ASP A 57 7.52 11.02 10.48
CA ASP A 57 7.07 12.13 11.32
C ASP A 57 5.71 12.68 10.87
N LYS A 58 5.52 12.83 9.55
CA LYS A 58 4.24 13.26 8.98
C LYS A 58 3.11 12.25 9.22
N ALA A 59 3.39 10.95 9.09
CA ALA A 59 2.41 9.92 9.39
C ALA A 59 2.02 9.93 10.87
N PHE A 60 3.00 10.04 11.78
CA PHE A 60 2.74 10.19 13.21
C PHE A 60 1.87 11.42 13.52
N ALA A 61 2.24 12.59 12.99
CA ALA A 61 1.52 13.84 13.23
C ALA A 61 0.08 13.77 12.71
N ARG A 62 -0.12 13.31 11.46
CA ARG A 62 -1.44 13.17 10.85
C ARG A 62 -2.31 12.17 11.61
N THR A 63 -1.78 11.01 11.96
CA THR A 63 -2.51 10.02 12.76
C THR A 63 -2.89 10.59 14.13
N SER A 64 -1.94 11.22 14.85
CA SER A 64 -2.18 11.83 16.16
C SER A 64 -3.30 12.87 16.12
N GLN A 65 -3.32 13.71 15.09
CA GLN A 65 -4.35 14.72 14.89
C GLN A 65 -5.73 14.09 14.62
N LEU A 66 -5.80 13.05 13.78
CA LEU A 66 -7.07 12.38 13.50
C LEU A 66 -7.63 11.70 14.76
N VAL A 67 -6.79 10.96 15.48
CA VAL A 67 -7.26 10.17 16.63
C VAL A 67 -7.49 11.03 17.88
N SER A 68 -7.03 12.29 17.93
CA SER A 68 -7.29 13.19 19.06
C SER A 68 -8.77 13.52 19.24
N ALA A 69 -9.57 13.42 18.17
CA ALA A 69 -11.02 13.66 18.19
C ALA A 69 -11.85 12.35 18.23
N LEU A 70 -11.22 11.18 18.09
CA LEU A 70 -11.92 9.91 17.98
C LEU A 70 -11.88 9.12 19.29
N ALA A 71 -13.04 8.60 19.70
CA ALA A 71 -13.17 7.68 20.81
C ALA A 71 -13.00 6.23 20.32
N ASP A 72 -13.80 5.84 19.32
CA ASP A 72 -13.84 4.51 18.71
C ASP A 72 -13.80 4.64 17.18
N PHE A 73 -12.96 3.85 16.51
CA PHE A 73 -12.84 3.90 15.05
C PHE A 73 -12.28 2.60 14.47
N ASP A 74 -12.46 2.42 13.16
CA ASP A 74 -11.78 1.36 12.40
C ASP A 74 -10.42 1.88 11.91
N VAL A 75 -9.34 1.26 12.40
CA VAL A 75 -7.96 1.62 12.03
C VAL A 75 -7.77 1.49 10.52
N LEU A 76 -8.33 0.48 9.86
CA LEU A 76 -8.06 0.21 8.45
C LEU A 76 -8.67 1.29 7.56
N ALA A 77 -9.93 1.63 7.81
CA ALA A 77 -10.66 2.64 7.05
C ALA A 77 -10.20 4.08 7.33
N VAL A 78 -9.94 4.42 8.59
CA VAL A 78 -9.68 5.82 9.00
C VAL A 78 -8.19 6.17 8.92
N ILE A 79 -7.30 5.21 9.19
CA ILE A 79 -5.87 5.49 9.35
C ILE A 79 -5.02 4.72 8.33
N ALA A 80 -5.09 3.38 8.33
CA ALA A 80 -4.08 2.53 7.69
C ALA A 80 -4.07 2.64 6.16
N ARG A 81 -5.22 2.87 5.52
CA ARG A 81 -5.27 3.24 4.09
C ARG A 81 -5.05 4.74 3.87
N PRO A 82 -5.80 5.66 4.50
CA PRO A 82 -5.75 7.06 4.09
C PRO A 82 -4.43 7.76 4.45
N VAL A 83 -3.92 7.56 5.67
CA VAL A 83 -2.76 8.33 6.16
C VAL A 83 -1.49 8.03 5.37
N PRO A 84 -1.07 6.76 5.16
CA PRO A 84 0.13 6.49 4.38
C PRO A 84 0.03 6.99 2.94
N VAL A 85 -1.14 6.85 2.31
CA VAL A 85 -1.36 7.29 0.94
C VAL A 85 -1.33 8.81 0.84
N GLY A 86 -2.04 9.53 1.71
CA GLY A 86 -2.08 10.99 1.68
C GLY A 86 -0.71 11.62 1.97
N VAL A 87 0.03 11.09 2.97
CA VAL A 87 1.39 11.54 3.28
C VAL A 87 2.35 11.28 2.12
N LEU A 88 2.27 10.11 1.47
CA LEU A 88 3.09 9.80 0.29
C LEU A 88 2.70 10.67 -0.92
N ALA A 89 1.41 10.93 -1.13
CA ALA A 89 0.93 11.78 -2.22
C ALA A 89 1.48 13.21 -2.11
N GLU A 90 1.42 13.81 -0.92
CA GLU A 90 1.99 15.13 -0.66
C GLU A 90 3.51 15.15 -0.85
N ALA A 91 4.21 14.11 -0.41
CA ALA A 91 5.65 14.00 -0.64
C ALA A 91 6.02 13.86 -2.13
N LEU A 92 5.10 13.37 -2.96
CA LEU A 92 5.24 13.29 -4.42
C LEU A 92 4.74 14.56 -5.15
N GLY A 93 4.36 15.60 -4.41
CA GLY A 93 3.89 16.89 -4.94
C GLY A 93 2.43 16.90 -5.39
N LEU A 94 1.59 15.99 -4.87
CA LEU A 94 0.16 15.92 -5.14
C LEU A 94 -0.65 16.41 -3.93
N PRO A 95 -1.91 16.83 -4.10
CA PRO A 95 -2.81 16.97 -2.96
C PRO A 95 -3.08 15.61 -2.30
N ASP A 96 -3.76 15.60 -1.16
CA ASP A 96 -4.24 14.36 -0.57
C ASP A 96 -5.30 13.72 -1.49
N VAL A 97 -4.88 12.66 -2.19
CA VAL A 97 -5.70 11.89 -3.12
C VAL A 97 -6.11 10.53 -2.54
N SER A 98 -5.98 10.32 -1.23
CA SER A 98 -6.17 9.00 -0.64
C SER A 98 -7.55 8.40 -0.91
N ALA A 99 -8.60 9.23 -0.93
CA ALA A 99 -9.97 8.80 -1.21
C ALA A 99 -10.11 8.20 -2.63
N ASP A 100 -9.39 8.74 -3.62
CA ASP A 100 -9.43 8.25 -5.00
C ASP A 100 -8.53 7.02 -5.19
N VAL A 101 -7.47 6.87 -4.41
CA VAL A 101 -6.56 5.72 -4.49
C VAL A 101 -7.22 4.42 -4.04
N VAL A 102 -8.09 4.46 -3.03
CA VAL A 102 -8.73 3.25 -2.45
C VAL A 102 -9.53 2.44 -3.49
N PRO A 103 -10.51 3.01 -4.23
CA PRO A 103 -11.26 2.24 -5.23
C PRO A 103 -10.37 1.77 -6.38
N VAL A 104 -9.38 2.57 -6.80
CA VAL A 104 -8.42 2.17 -7.84
C VAL A 104 -7.55 1.00 -7.36
N ALA A 105 -7.12 0.99 -6.10
CA ALA A 105 -6.36 -0.10 -5.51
C ALA A 105 -7.16 -1.41 -5.43
N ALA A 106 -8.43 -1.34 -5.04
CA ALA A 106 -9.33 -2.49 -5.04
C ALA A 106 -9.47 -3.12 -6.44
N ALA A 107 -9.51 -2.29 -7.48
CA ALA A 107 -9.58 -2.71 -8.87
C ALA A 107 -8.22 -2.90 -9.55
N TYR A 108 -7.06 -2.76 -8.88
CA TYR A 108 -5.77 -2.64 -9.57
C TYR A 108 -5.28 -3.95 -10.19
N HIS A 109 -5.58 -5.09 -9.59
CA HIS A 109 -5.03 -6.37 -10.03
C HIS A 109 -5.67 -6.90 -11.33
N PRO A 110 -4.90 -7.46 -12.30
CA PRO A 110 -5.42 -7.83 -13.63
C PRO A 110 -6.58 -8.84 -13.67
N HIS A 111 -6.84 -9.57 -12.59
CA HIS A 111 -7.96 -10.52 -12.49
C HIS A 111 -9.23 -9.90 -11.91
N VAL A 112 -9.20 -8.61 -11.59
CA VAL A 112 -10.34 -7.83 -11.09
C VAL A 112 -10.84 -6.94 -12.21
N THR A 113 -12.14 -6.97 -12.48
CA THR A 113 -12.79 -6.05 -13.42
C THR A 113 -13.03 -4.72 -12.70
N PRO A 114 -12.47 -3.59 -13.17
CA PRO A 114 -12.76 -2.28 -12.62
C PRO A 114 -14.23 -1.91 -12.82
N ASP A 115 -14.85 -1.33 -11.79
CA ASP A 115 -16.18 -0.73 -11.89
C ASP A 115 -16.11 0.75 -12.27
N ALA A 116 -17.27 1.38 -12.44
CA ALA A 116 -17.37 2.78 -12.81
C ALA A 116 -16.77 3.73 -11.75
N GLU A 117 -16.79 3.34 -10.48
CA GLU A 117 -16.23 4.15 -9.40
C GLU A 117 -14.70 4.18 -9.51
N ALA A 118 -14.06 3.03 -9.68
CA ALA A 118 -12.62 2.92 -9.85
C ALA A 118 -12.14 3.68 -11.10
N GLU A 119 -12.85 3.58 -12.22
CA GLU A 119 -12.51 4.32 -13.44
C GLU A 119 -12.65 5.84 -13.24
N THR A 120 -13.72 6.29 -12.56
CA THR A 120 -13.92 7.71 -12.27
C THR A 120 -12.85 8.25 -11.31
N ALA A 121 -12.50 7.49 -10.27
CA ALA A 121 -11.45 7.85 -9.33
C ALA A 121 -10.08 7.93 -10.02
N LEU A 122 -9.76 6.98 -10.92
CA LEU A 122 -8.55 7.05 -11.71
C LEU A 122 -8.50 8.30 -12.60
N GLY A 123 -9.64 8.69 -13.20
CA GLY A 123 -9.74 9.94 -13.96
C GLY A 123 -9.33 11.16 -13.14
N ARG A 124 -9.75 11.24 -11.86
CA ARG A 124 -9.34 12.31 -10.94
C ARG A 124 -7.85 12.26 -10.58
N LEU A 125 -7.30 11.06 -10.34
CA LEU A 125 -5.86 10.87 -10.09
C LEU A 125 -5.00 11.31 -11.29
N ILE A 126 -5.44 10.99 -12.50
CA ILE A 126 -4.79 11.39 -13.75
C ILE A 126 -4.82 12.92 -13.89
N ALA A 127 -5.97 13.54 -13.63
CA ALA A 127 -6.10 15.00 -13.66
C ALA A 127 -5.17 15.67 -12.64
N ALA A 128 -5.09 15.15 -11.41
CA ALA A 128 -4.16 15.64 -10.39
C ALA A 128 -2.68 15.48 -10.80
N CYS A 129 -2.37 14.50 -11.65
CA CYS A 129 -1.03 14.29 -12.20
C CYS A 129 -0.75 15.07 -13.51
N GLY A 130 -1.70 15.85 -14.01
CA GLY A 130 -1.55 16.64 -15.25
C GLY A 130 -1.76 15.86 -16.55
N GLY A 131 -2.40 14.69 -16.51
CA GLY A 131 -2.76 13.90 -17.70
C GLY A 131 -2.12 12.50 -17.76
N PRO A 132 -2.55 11.64 -18.70
CA PRO A 132 -2.22 10.21 -18.74
C PRO A 132 -0.83 9.95 -19.35
N THR A 133 0.22 10.37 -18.63
CA THR A 133 1.63 10.15 -19.01
C THR A 133 2.24 8.94 -18.27
N GLU A 134 3.38 8.40 -18.74
CA GLU A 134 4.11 7.37 -17.98
C GLU A 134 4.56 7.87 -16.59
N LEU A 135 4.90 9.15 -16.45
CA LEU A 135 5.24 9.74 -15.16
C LEU A 135 4.02 9.78 -14.22
N ALA A 136 2.83 10.12 -14.75
CA ALA A 136 1.58 10.04 -14.00
C ALA A 136 1.28 8.59 -13.57
N ALA A 137 1.44 7.63 -14.50
CA ALA A 137 1.29 6.21 -14.17
C ALA A 137 2.27 5.75 -13.08
N ALA A 138 3.52 6.25 -13.09
CA ALA A 138 4.49 5.95 -12.04
C ALA A 138 4.05 6.51 -10.67
N ARG A 139 3.62 7.78 -10.59
CA ARG A 139 3.10 8.38 -9.35
C ARG A 139 1.88 7.62 -8.82
N ILE A 140 0.86 7.43 -9.67
CA ILE A 140 -0.37 6.71 -9.31
C ILE A 140 -0.03 5.27 -8.90
N GLY A 141 0.84 4.61 -9.66
CA GLY A 141 1.30 3.27 -9.37
C GLY A 141 2.03 3.15 -8.03
N LEU A 142 2.75 4.17 -7.56
CA LEU A 142 3.34 4.18 -6.22
C LEU A 142 2.25 4.23 -5.14
N LEU A 143 1.27 5.13 -5.28
CA LEU A 143 0.18 5.31 -4.31
C LEU A 143 -0.72 4.08 -4.21
N VAL A 144 -1.17 3.58 -5.37
CA VAL A 144 -2.05 2.40 -5.47
C VAL A 144 -1.39 1.17 -4.88
N GLN A 145 -0.11 0.95 -5.16
CA GLN A 145 0.62 -0.21 -4.63
C GLN A 145 0.98 -0.05 -3.15
N ALA A 146 1.10 1.19 -2.64
CA ALA A 146 1.34 1.46 -1.23
C ALA A 146 0.07 1.26 -0.38
N CYS A 147 -1.12 1.49 -0.93
CA CYS A 147 -2.40 1.51 -0.20
C CYS A 147 -2.63 0.26 0.67
N ASP A 148 -3.02 -0.87 0.08
CA ASP A 148 -3.36 -2.07 0.85
C ASP A 148 -2.13 -2.77 1.43
N ALA A 149 -0.97 -2.68 0.77
CA ALA A 149 0.25 -3.28 1.29
C ALA A 149 0.74 -2.58 2.57
N THR A 150 0.66 -1.26 2.67
CA THR A 150 1.04 -0.55 3.90
C THR A 150 -0.06 -0.65 4.95
N ALA A 151 -1.33 -0.60 4.54
CA ALA A 151 -2.44 -0.84 5.45
C ALA A 151 -2.37 -2.22 6.11
N GLY A 152 -1.97 -3.24 5.35
CA GLY A 152 -1.73 -4.59 5.87
C GLY A 152 -0.57 -4.67 6.86
N LEU A 153 0.56 -4.00 6.59
CA LEU A 153 1.68 -3.92 7.54
C LEU A 153 1.23 -3.32 8.87
N ILE A 154 0.49 -2.21 8.82
CA ILE A 154 -0.04 -1.52 9.99
C ILE A 154 -1.06 -2.42 10.71
N GLY A 155 -2.07 -2.93 9.99
CA GLY A 155 -3.16 -3.71 10.56
C GLY A 155 -2.68 -4.99 11.25
N ASN A 156 -1.74 -5.71 10.63
CA ASN A 156 -1.17 -6.94 11.20
C ASN A 156 -0.36 -6.62 12.47
N ALA A 157 0.46 -5.57 12.45
CA ALA A 157 1.25 -5.16 13.61
C ALA A 157 0.37 -4.64 14.76
N VAL A 158 -0.67 -3.84 14.49
CA VAL A 158 -1.64 -3.38 15.49
C VAL A 158 -2.39 -4.57 16.09
N SER A 159 -2.89 -5.50 15.27
CA SER A 159 -3.59 -6.70 15.74
C SER A 159 -2.69 -7.55 16.66
N ALA A 160 -1.43 -7.78 16.26
CA ALA A 160 -0.47 -8.51 17.08
C ALA A 160 -0.15 -7.80 18.40
N PHE A 161 0.16 -6.50 18.34
CA PHE A 161 0.49 -5.68 19.52
C PHE A 161 -0.63 -5.69 20.56
N LEU A 162 -1.86 -5.45 20.11
CA LEU A 162 -3.02 -5.36 20.99
C LEU A 162 -3.47 -6.74 21.51
N ALA A 163 -3.07 -7.83 20.85
CA ALA A 163 -3.20 -9.19 21.35
C ALA A 163 -2.05 -9.61 22.31
N GLY A 164 -1.16 -8.68 22.69
CA GLY A 164 -0.06 -8.93 23.62
C GLY A 164 1.17 -9.61 23.01
N LYS A 165 1.28 -9.63 21.67
CA LYS A 165 2.46 -10.13 20.95
C LYS A 165 3.37 -8.97 20.54
N PRO A 166 4.65 -9.22 20.20
CA PRO A 166 5.50 -8.20 19.61
C PRO A 166 4.85 -7.64 18.33
N GLY A 167 4.57 -6.33 18.30
CA GLY A 167 3.96 -5.63 17.17
C GLY A 167 4.96 -5.29 16.07
N GLU A 168 5.77 -6.25 15.65
CA GLU A 168 6.82 -6.02 14.64
C GLU A 168 6.21 -6.00 13.23
N LEU A 169 6.52 -4.95 12.46
CA LEU A 169 5.96 -4.72 11.12
C LEU A 169 6.15 -5.89 10.15
N LEU A 170 7.24 -6.65 10.28
CA LEU A 170 7.59 -7.74 9.35
C LEU A 170 7.33 -9.15 9.91
N ALA A 171 6.70 -9.26 11.09
CA ALA A 171 6.36 -10.56 11.66
C ALA A 171 5.25 -11.29 10.87
N ASP A 172 4.28 -10.54 10.33
CA ASP A 172 3.21 -11.05 9.47
C ASP A 172 3.05 -10.13 8.23
N PRO A 173 3.94 -10.24 7.23
CA PRO A 173 3.94 -9.34 6.08
C PRO A 173 2.70 -9.56 5.20
N PRO A 174 2.10 -8.49 4.64
CA PRO A 174 0.76 -8.57 4.07
C PRO A 174 0.71 -9.17 2.66
N VAL A 175 1.79 -9.14 1.89
CA VAL A 175 1.81 -9.71 0.54
C VAL A 175 2.46 -11.09 0.59
N LEU A 176 1.68 -12.13 0.30
CA LEU A 176 2.09 -13.52 0.54
C LEU A 176 2.92 -14.10 -0.61
N SER A 177 2.61 -13.71 -1.84
CA SER A 177 3.20 -14.23 -3.06
C SER A 177 3.21 -13.21 -4.20
N THR A 178 3.89 -13.56 -5.28
CA THR A 178 3.91 -12.79 -6.52
C THR A 178 3.74 -13.73 -7.71
N ARG A 179 3.18 -13.24 -8.82
CA ARG A 179 3.05 -14.05 -10.05
C ARG A 179 4.24 -13.87 -10.96
N ARG A 180 4.70 -14.98 -11.55
CA ARG A 180 5.86 -15.04 -12.43
C ARG A 180 5.56 -15.94 -13.63
N ARG A 181 6.14 -15.63 -14.79
CA ARG A 181 6.04 -16.47 -15.99
C ARG A 181 7.31 -17.31 -16.10
N ILE A 182 7.18 -18.61 -15.92
CA ILE A 182 8.27 -19.59 -15.94
C ILE A 182 7.87 -20.68 -16.94
N ASP A 183 8.73 -20.94 -17.92
CA ASP A 183 8.51 -21.95 -18.96
C ASP A 183 7.12 -21.85 -19.64
N GLY A 184 6.69 -20.61 -19.90
CA GLY A 184 5.41 -20.31 -20.55
C GLY A 184 4.18 -20.32 -19.64
N SER A 185 4.32 -20.74 -18.38
CA SER A 185 3.23 -20.83 -17.40
C SER A 185 3.27 -19.72 -16.36
N ASP A 186 2.11 -19.28 -15.90
CA ASP A 186 1.98 -18.35 -14.79
C ASP A 186 2.02 -19.10 -13.46
N VAL A 187 3.03 -18.81 -12.63
CA VAL A 187 3.32 -19.48 -11.37
C VAL A 187 3.22 -18.49 -10.20
N SER A 188 2.59 -18.92 -9.11
CA SER A 188 2.61 -18.20 -7.83
C SER A 188 3.92 -18.50 -7.10
N VAL A 189 4.70 -17.48 -6.80
CA VAL A 189 5.99 -17.56 -6.11
C VAL A 189 5.85 -16.95 -4.72
N PRO A 190 6.00 -17.73 -3.63
CA PRO A 190 5.93 -17.22 -2.27
C PRO A 190 6.95 -16.12 -1.98
N LEU A 191 6.59 -15.18 -1.10
CA LEU A 191 7.47 -14.10 -0.61
C LEU A 191 7.96 -14.34 0.83
N ALA A 192 7.74 -15.53 1.39
CA ALA A 192 8.21 -15.89 2.72
C ALA A 192 9.73 -15.65 2.84
N GLY A 193 10.15 -14.92 3.88
CA GLY A 193 11.55 -14.51 4.09
C GLY A 193 12.02 -13.33 3.22
N THR A 194 11.25 -12.91 2.21
CA THR A 194 11.54 -11.74 1.37
C THR A 194 10.27 -10.90 1.16
N PRO A 195 9.73 -10.25 2.21
CA PRO A 195 8.42 -9.60 2.17
C PRO A 195 8.31 -8.46 1.15
N PHE A 196 9.45 -7.85 0.80
CA PHE A 196 9.56 -6.82 -0.23
C PHE A 196 10.04 -7.35 -1.59
N GLY A 197 10.07 -8.67 -1.77
CA GLY A 197 10.65 -9.32 -2.94
C GLY A 197 12.18 -9.16 -3.02
N ALA A 198 12.74 -9.56 -4.15
CA ALA A 198 14.18 -9.53 -4.40
C ALA A 198 14.50 -9.26 -5.87
N GLY A 199 15.77 -8.94 -6.14
CA GLY A 199 16.28 -8.75 -7.50
C GLY A 199 15.70 -7.51 -8.20
N PRO A 200 15.59 -7.52 -9.53
CA PRO A 200 15.13 -6.37 -10.33
C PRO A 200 13.71 -5.87 -9.99
N ARG A 201 12.93 -6.67 -9.24
CA ARG A 201 11.54 -6.39 -8.84
C ARG A 201 11.38 -6.26 -7.32
N ALA A 202 12.48 -6.11 -6.58
CA ALA A 202 12.42 -5.71 -5.18
C ALA A 202 11.66 -4.38 -5.06
N CYS A 203 10.80 -4.28 -4.05
CA CYS A 203 9.97 -3.12 -3.79
C CYS A 203 10.87 -1.88 -3.63
N PRO A 204 10.69 -0.82 -4.44
CA PRO A 204 11.47 0.41 -4.26
C PRO A 204 11.15 1.14 -2.97
N GLY A 205 9.90 1.05 -2.52
CA GLY A 205 9.38 1.83 -1.41
C GLY A 205 9.46 1.07 -0.08
N SER A 206 10.31 0.06 0.06
CA SER A 206 10.37 -0.73 1.31
C SER A 206 10.71 0.15 2.52
N ARG A 207 11.73 1.01 2.39
CA ARG A 207 12.10 1.99 3.41
C ARG A 207 10.96 2.96 3.71
N HIS A 208 10.30 3.49 2.68
CA HIS A 208 9.18 4.43 2.80
C HIS A 208 7.96 3.80 3.48
N ALA A 209 7.58 2.58 3.11
CA ALA A 209 6.46 1.85 3.69
C ALA A 209 6.69 1.55 5.18
N LEU A 210 7.91 1.11 5.54
CA LEU A 210 8.28 0.88 6.95
C LEU A 210 8.25 2.17 7.75
N ALA A 211 8.73 3.29 7.20
CA ALA A 211 8.72 4.57 7.88
C ALA A 211 7.29 5.10 8.12
N LEU A 212 6.43 5.07 7.09
CA LEU A 212 5.01 5.42 7.20
C LEU A 212 4.31 4.56 8.26
N ALA A 213 4.47 3.24 8.17
CA ALA A 213 3.84 2.32 9.10
C ALA A 213 4.34 2.51 10.55
N THR A 214 5.64 2.79 10.74
CA THR A 214 6.22 3.08 12.05
C THR A 214 5.59 4.34 12.66
N GLY A 215 5.46 5.42 11.90
CA GLY A 215 4.85 6.67 12.38
C GLY A 215 3.39 6.46 12.81
N VAL A 216 2.62 5.71 12.02
CA VAL A 216 1.24 5.32 12.37
C VAL A 216 1.20 4.50 13.66
N LEU A 217 2.03 3.45 13.78
CA LEU A 217 2.04 2.59 14.98
C LEU A 217 2.37 3.38 16.25
N GLN A 218 3.34 4.29 16.18
CA GLN A 218 3.70 5.15 17.30
C GLN A 218 2.54 6.03 17.78
N ALA A 219 1.74 6.55 16.85
CA ALA A 219 0.57 7.38 17.18
C ALA A 219 -0.63 6.57 17.70
N LEU A 220 -0.68 5.26 17.40
CA LEU A 220 -1.71 4.34 17.90
C LEU A 220 -1.35 3.72 19.25
N HIS A 221 -0.22 4.08 19.86
CA HIS A 221 0.08 3.71 21.24
C HIS A 221 -1.01 4.22 22.20
N GLY A 222 -1.43 3.36 23.13
CA GLY A 222 -2.47 3.69 24.11
C GLY A 222 -3.89 3.39 23.65
N PHE A 223 -4.10 2.86 22.44
CA PHE A 223 -5.38 2.27 22.02
C PHE A 223 -5.46 0.78 22.40
N ARG A 224 -6.68 0.21 22.39
CA ARG A 224 -6.93 -1.23 22.54
C ARG A 224 -7.96 -1.71 21.53
N LEU A 225 -7.91 -3.00 21.18
CA LEU A 225 -8.94 -3.63 20.35
C LEU A 225 -10.26 -3.68 21.12
N THR A 226 -11.35 -3.46 20.40
CA THR A 226 -12.70 -3.75 20.90
C THR A 226 -13.20 -5.13 20.47
N GLU A 227 -12.61 -5.69 19.41
CA GLU A 227 -12.97 -6.99 18.86
C GLU A 227 -11.99 -8.08 19.34
N THR A 228 -12.50 -9.29 19.54
CA THR A 228 -11.71 -10.46 19.96
C THR A 228 -11.32 -11.37 18.80
N GLU A 229 -11.97 -11.21 17.64
CA GLU A 229 -11.72 -11.99 16.43
C GLU A 229 -11.40 -11.04 15.27
N THR A 230 -10.39 -11.40 14.47
CA THR A 230 -10.01 -10.62 13.28
C THR A 230 -10.65 -11.22 12.04
N THR A 231 -11.44 -10.42 11.34
CA THR A 231 -11.90 -10.74 9.99
C THR A 231 -10.85 -10.32 8.98
N TRP A 232 -10.68 -11.09 7.91
CA TRP A 232 -9.62 -10.89 6.91
C TRP A 232 -10.22 -10.49 5.57
N VAL A 233 -9.49 -9.66 4.82
CA VAL A 233 -9.86 -9.39 3.42
C VAL A 233 -9.86 -10.71 2.65
N SER A 234 -10.92 -10.96 1.89
CA SER A 234 -11.04 -12.14 1.02
C SER A 234 -10.13 -11.98 -0.20
N SER A 235 -8.85 -12.27 -0.01
CA SER A 235 -7.83 -12.21 -1.05
C SER A 235 -6.83 -13.35 -0.88
N PRO A 236 -6.52 -14.12 -1.93
CA PRO A 236 -5.57 -15.22 -1.85
C PRO A 236 -4.12 -14.75 -1.63
N ASN A 237 -3.84 -13.45 -1.83
CA ASN A 237 -2.48 -12.92 -1.81
C ASN A 237 -2.27 -11.76 -0.83
N LEU A 238 -3.31 -11.33 -0.13
CA LEU A 238 -3.26 -10.23 0.81
C LEU A 238 -3.70 -10.69 2.20
N ARG A 239 -2.75 -10.65 3.13
CA ARG A 239 -2.93 -10.88 4.55
C ARG A 239 -3.12 -9.53 5.24
N MET A 240 -4.37 -9.11 5.38
CA MET A 240 -4.74 -7.83 6.00
C MET A 240 -6.11 -7.95 6.68
N PRO A 241 -6.29 -7.41 7.90
CA PRO A 241 -7.60 -7.34 8.53
C PRO A 241 -8.57 -6.56 7.66
N ALA A 242 -9.81 -7.03 7.53
CA ALA A 242 -10.84 -6.29 6.81
C ALA A 242 -11.27 -5.05 7.60
N VAL A 243 -11.40 -5.21 8.92
CA VAL A 243 -11.77 -4.20 9.91
C VAL A 243 -10.91 -4.42 11.15
N LEU A 244 -10.54 -3.35 11.83
CA LEU A 244 -9.87 -3.41 13.13
C LEU A 244 -10.38 -2.28 14.01
N ARG A 245 -11.42 -2.56 14.79
CA ARG A 245 -12.01 -1.57 15.70
C ARG A 245 -11.17 -1.39 16.95
N VAL A 246 -10.84 -0.14 17.25
CA VAL A 246 -10.07 0.26 18.43
C VAL A 246 -10.79 1.34 19.22
N THR A 247 -10.47 1.41 20.51
CA THR A 247 -10.91 2.46 21.43
C THR A 247 -9.74 2.92 22.28
N ARG A 248 -9.79 4.15 22.82
CA ARG A 248 -8.74 4.64 23.74
C ARG A 248 -8.62 3.75 24.96
N GLY A 249 -7.42 3.26 25.23
CA GLY A 249 -7.06 2.59 26.48
C GLY A 249 -7.31 3.51 27.67
N ARG A 250 -7.78 2.93 28.79
CA ARG A 250 -7.78 3.67 30.06
C ARG A 250 -6.32 3.93 30.43
N THR A 251 -5.91 5.19 30.55
CA THR A 251 -4.69 5.52 31.30
C THR A 251 -4.86 4.88 32.66
N ARG A 252 -3.93 4.00 33.08
CA ARG A 252 -3.86 3.59 34.49
C ARG A 252 -3.72 4.90 35.26
N GLY A 253 -4.77 5.27 35.99
CA GLY A 253 -4.76 6.48 36.80
C GLY A 253 -3.50 6.46 37.65
N GLY A 254 -2.77 7.58 37.63
CA GLY A 254 -1.77 7.82 38.65
C GLY A 254 -2.46 7.64 40.00
N PHE A 255 -1.96 6.70 40.80
CA PHE A 255 -2.29 6.70 42.21
C PHE A 255 -1.77 8.03 42.78
N CYS A 256 -2.65 8.70 43.52
CA CYS A 256 -2.39 9.93 44.26
C CYS A 256 -1.11 9.87 45.09
#